data_AF-A0A2N5ZK17-F1
#
_entry.id   AF-A0A2N5ZK17-F1
#
_cell.length_a   1.000
_cell.length_b   1.000
_cell.length_c   1.000
_cell.angle_alpha   90.00
_cell.angle_beta   90.00
_cell.angle_gamma   90.00
#
_symmetry.space_group_name_H-M   'P 1'
#
loop_
_entity.id
_entity.type
_entity.pdbx_description
1 polymer ?
#
loop_
_entity_poly.entity_id
_entity_poly.type
_entity_poly.pdbx_seq_one_letter_code
_entity_poly.pdbx_strand_id
1 'polypeptide(L)' 'RQLALKRGANVFMPNSTPKKYRKDYQLYPDKPCVDEGADDCSNCVLGRILSIGREIGKGPGHSIKRSG' A
#
# COMPACT_ATOMS: atom_id res chain seq x y z
N ARG A 1 -8.59 1.34 -0.74
CA ARG A 1 -7.20 1.77 -1.08
C ARG A 1 -7.08 2.32 -2.51
N GLN A 2 -7.57 1.64 -3.56
CA GLN A 2 -7.50 2.13 -4.96
C GLN A 2 -8.17 3.50 -5.18
N LEU A 3 -9.31 3.75 -4.54
CA LEU A 3 -10.01 5.04 -4.68
C LEU A 3 -9.17 6.23 -4.21
N ALA A 4 -8.35 6.06 -3.16
CA ALA A 4 -7.45 7.10 -2.69
C ALA A 4 -6.35 7.39 -3.73
N LEU A 5 -5.79 6.34 -4.37
CA LEU A 5 -4.82 6.50 -5.45
C LEU A 5 -5.41 7.20 -6.68
N LYS A 6 -6.73 7.04 -6.94
CA LYS A 6 -7.45 7.77 -7.99
C LYS A 6 -7.82 9.21 -7.60
N ARG A 7 -7.65 9.60 -6.33
CA ARG A 7 -8.05 10.91 -5.77
C ARG A 7 -6.88 11.72 -5.24
N GLY A 8 -5.67 11.48 -5.74
CA GLY A 8 -4.48 12.29 -5.47
C GLY A 8 -3.40 11.61 -4.62
N ALA A 9 -3.68 10.48 -3.97
CA ALA A 9 -2.63 9.74 -3.29
C ALA A 9 -1.65 9.13 -4.31
N ASN A 10 -0.36 9.21 -4.04
CA ASN A 10 0.69 8.68 -4.89
C ASN A 10 1.57 7.60 -4.22
N VAL A 11 1.43 7.40 -2.91
CA VAL A 11 2.16 6.39 -2.13
C VAL A 11 1.20 5.30 -1.65
N PHE A 12 1.63 4.04 -1.73
CA PHE A 12 0.93 2.89 -1.17
C PHE A 12 1.84 2.19 -0.16
N MET A 13 1.34 1.92 1.05
CA MET A 13 2.10 1.27 2.11
C MET A 13 1.50 -0.13 2.40
N PRO A 14 2.14 -1.22 1.91
CA PRO A 14 1.72 -2.58 2.26
C PRO A 14 2.06 -2.92 3.72
N ASN A 15 1.34 -3.88 4.29
CA ASN A 15 1.65 -4.37 5.64
C ASN A 15 2.82 -5.36 5.59
N SER A 16 4.02 -4.90 5.95
CA SER A 16 5.23 -5.71 6.00
C SER A 16 5.42 -6.51 7.30
N THR A 17 4.52 -6.37 8.28
CA THR A 17 4.60 -7.13 9.53
C THR A 17 4.37 -8.62 9.26
N PRO A 18 5.19 -9.54 9.81
CA PRO A 18 4.96 -10.99 9.67
C PRO A 18 3.59 -11.38 10.22
N LYS A 19 2.88 -12.30 9.53
CA LYS A 19 1.49 -12.68 9.84
C LYS A 19 1.27 -13.01 11.32
N LYS A 20 2.21 -13.72 11.96
CA LYS A 20 2.15 -14.09 13.38
C LYS A 20 1.98 -12.89 14.32
N TYR A 21 2.54 -11.74 13.99
CA TYR A 21 2.57 -10.53 14.84
C TYR A 21 1.55 -9.46 14.44
N ARG A 22 0.77 -9.67 13.37
CA ARG A 22 -0.17 -8.62 12.87
C ARG A 22 -1.33 -8.35 13.82
N LYS A 23 -1.80 -9.41 14.47
CA LYS A 23 -2.88 -9.36 15.46
C LYS A 23 -2.47 -8.59 16.72
N ASP A 24 -1.18 -8.61 17.06
CA ASP A 24 -0.64 -7.84 18.19
C ASP A 24 -0.53 -6.33 17.88
N TYR A 25 -0.71 -5.93 16.62
CA TYR A 25 -0.60 -4.53 16.17
C TYR A 25 -1.91 -4.01 15.57
N GLN A 26 -2.98 -4.08 16.36
CA GLN A 26 -4.32 -3.63 16.00
C GLN A 26 -4.62 -2.24 16.57
N LEU A 27 -4.23 -1.20 15.82
CA LEU A 27 -4.49 0.20 16.21
C LEU A 27 -5.98 0.57 16.21
N TYR A 28 -6.79 -0.16 15.45
CA TYR A 28 -8.23 0.04 15.31
C TYR A 28 -8.92 -1.29 14.97
N PRO A 29 -10.21 -1.48 15.34
CA PRO A 29 -10.97 -2.67 14.97
C PRO A 29 -11.01 -2.86 13.45
N ASP A 30 -11.01 -4.10 12.99
CA ASP A 30 -11.06 -4.46 11.56
C ASP A 30 -9.92 -3.86 10.71
N LYS A 31 -8.72 -3.72 11.31
CA LYS A 31 -7.54 -3.29 10.58
C LYS A 31 -7.31 -4.20 9.36
N PRO A 32 -7.28 -3.64 8.13
CA PRO A 32 -7.12 -4.44 6.93
C PRO A 32 -5.74 -5.09 6.87
N CYS A 33 -5.66 -6.26 6.23
CA CYS A 33 -4.47 -7.11 6.10
C CYS A 33 -3.99 -7.78 7.41
N VAL A 34 -4.82 -7.91 8.44
CA VAL A 34 -4.47 -8.71 9.64
C VAL A 34 -4.36 -10.20 9.27
N ASP A 35 -5.28 -10.73 8.45
CA ASP A 35 -5.34 -12.16 8.10
C ASP A 35 -4.81 -12.52 6.69
N GLU A 36 -4.65 -11.54 5.80
CA GLU A 36 -4.11 -11.74 4.43
C GLU A 36 -2.65 -12.29 4.48
N GLY A 37 -2.22 -13.10 3.52
CA GLY A 37 -0.84 -13.61 3.47
C GLY A 37 0.20 -12.49 3.32
N ALA A 38 1.41 -12.67 3.87
CA ALA A 38 2.49 -11.69 3.69
C ALA A 38 3.03 -11.69 2.25
N ASP A 39 3.16 -12.87 1.64
CA ASP A 39 3.59 -13.07 0.26
C ASP A 39 2.62 -12.51 -0.78
N ASP A 40 1.30 -12.58 -0.51
CA ASP A 40 0.29 -12.04 -1.41
C ASP A 40 0.35 -10.52 -1.52
N CYS A 41 0.83 -9.82 -0.49
CA CYS A 41 0.59 -8.38 -0.38
C CYS A 41 1.39 -7.59 -1.43
N SER A 42 2.63 -7.95 -1.73
CA SER A 42 3.47 -7.20 -2.68
C SER A 42 2.99 -7.36 -4.12
N ASN A 43 2.72 -8.60 -4.55
CA ASN A 43 2.22 -8.90 -5.90
C ASN A 43 0.79 -8.38 -6.09
N CYS A 44 -0.07 -8.49 -5.09
CA CYS A 44 -1.41 -7.91 -5.12
C CYS A 44 -1.37 -6.38 -5.24
N VAL A 45 -0.40 -5.72 -4.60
CA VAL A 45 -0.25 -4.25 -4.69
C VAL A 45 0.19 -3.84 -6.08
N LEU A 46 1.15 -4.55 -6.67
CA LEU A 46 1.58 -4.31 -8.04
C LEU A 46 0.39 -4.48 -9.01
N GLY A 47 -0.34 -5.58 -8.93
CA GLY A 47 -1.53 -5.83 -9.75
C GLY A 47 -2.60 -4.74 -9.56
N ARG A 48 -2.85 -4.29 -8.33
CA ARG A 48 -3.83 -3.22 -8.03
C ARG A 48 -3.42 -1.85 -8.55
N ILE A 49 -2.13 -1.54 -8.62
CA ILE A 49 -1.62 -0.27 -9.14
C ILE A 49 -1.68 -0.28 -10.67
N LEU A 50 -1.27 -1.39 -11.30
CA LEU A 50 -1.38 -1.57 -12.75
C LEU A 50 -2.83 -1.57 -13.22
N SER A 51 -3.75 -2.20 -12.47
CA SER A 51 -5.18 -2.25 -12.82
C SER A 51 -5.88 -0.89 -12.83
N ILE A 52 -5.29 0.13 -12.19
CA ILE A 52 -5.81 1.50 -12.20
C ILE A 52 -5.04 2.42 -13.17
N GLY A 53 -4.20 1.85 -14.04
CA GLY A 53 -3.43 2.59 -15.04
C GLY A 53 -2.31 3.44 -14.46
N ARG A 54 -1.76 3.07 -13.30
CA ARG A 54 -0.61 3.76 -12.68
C ARG A 54 0.63 2.88 -12.71
N GLU A 55 1.79 3.51 -12.60
CA GLU A 55 3.10 2.86 -12.62
C GLU A 55 3.79 2.89 -11.26
N ILE A 56 4.73 1.97 -11.04
CA ILE A 56 5.55 1.90 -9.83
C ILE A 56 6.75 2.84 -9.98
N GLY A 57 6.91 3.75 -9.01
CA GLY A 57 8.11 4.59 -8.93
C GLY A 57 9.35 3.76 -8.63
N LYS A 58 10.44 4.00 -9.38
CA LYS A 58 11.74 3.34 -9.18
C LYS A 58 12.72 4.15 -8.31
N GLY A 59 12.38 5.41 -8.05
CA GLY A 59 13.18 6.31 -7.22
C GLY A 59 12.84 6.21 -5.73
N PRO A 60 13.53 7.00 -4.89
CA PRO A 60 13.36 6.99 -3.42
C PRO A 60 11.98 7.45 -2.91
N GLY A 61 11.06 7.88 -3.79
CA GLY A 61 9.69 8.21 -3.40
C GLY A 61 9.54 9.53 -2.65
N HIS A 62 10.41 10.52 -2.90
CA HIS A 62 10.31 11.84 -2.30
C HIS A 62 8.99 12.56 -2.64
N SER A 63 8.62 13.53 -1.79
CA SER A 63 7.46 14.38 -2.06
C SER A 63 7.65 15.20 -3.34
N ILE A 64 6.58 15.32 -4.12
CA ILE A 64 6.57 16.16 -5.32
C ILE A 64 6.49 17.61 -4.85
N LYS A 65 7.61 18.34 -4.91
CA LYS A 65 7.59 19.80 -4.72
C LYS A 65 7.15 20.43 -6.03
N ARG A 66 6.07 21.21 -6.01
CA ARG A 66 5.73 22.06 -7.15
C ARG A 66 6.79 23.16 -7.21
N SER A 67 7.55 23.21 -8.30
CA SER A 67 8.34 24.38 -8.65
C SER A 67 7.35 25.52 -8.86
N GLY A 68 7.42 26.54 -8.01
CA GLY A 68 6.70 27.79 -8.22
C GLY A 68 7.29 28.58 -9.39
#